data_AF-A0A4R2P3A6-F1
#
_entry.id   AF-A0A4R2P3A6-F1
#
_cell.length_a   1.000
_cell.length_b   1.000
_cell.length_c   1.000
_cell.angle_alpha   90.00
_cell.angle_beta   90.00
_cell.angle_gamma   90.00
#
_symmetry.space_group_name_H-M   'P 1'
#
loop_
_entity.id
_entity.type
_entity.pdbx_description
1 polymer ?
#
loop_
_entity_poly.entity_id
_entity_poly.type
_entity_poly.pdbx_seq_one_letter_code
_entity_poly.pdbx_strand_id
1 'polypeptide(L)'
;MFTLKKMICLFIIALLTFASNMPLVHAESRPKHKHDSKGMEQASDQLYLTLFDQRIHDAVTNYYKDDSIRMQYNWWDKNYDVVEVDQSEKGHILEYPYKGKKQQFAFTIKFTVLTYKNTKPLGTDSITFGIQHDSDMGVKIKMLGYDHHPKK
;
A
#
# COMPACT_ATOMS: atom_id res chain seq x y z
N MET A 1 -54.45 1.80 22.44
CA MET A 1 -54.18 1.00 21.22
C MET A 1 -53.74 1.93 20.10
N PHE A 2 -52.44 2.00 19.80
CA PHE A 2 -51.98 2.66 18.59
C PHE A 2 -52.30 1.76 17.39
N THR A 3 -53.02 2.29 16.40
CA THR A 3 -53.33 1.54 15.18
C THR A 3 -52.05 1.36 14.36
N LEU A 4 -51.90 0.22 13.67
CA LEU A 4 -50.70 -0.15 12.90
C LEU A 4 -50.20 0.97 11.96
N LYS A 5 -51.12 1.75 11.38
CA LYS A 5 -50.82 2.92 10.54
C LYS A 5 -50.07 4.03 11.30
N LYS A 6 -50.41 4.27 12.57
CA LYS A 6 -49.74 5.28 13.41
C LYS A 6 -48.33 4.84 13.81
N MET A 7 -48.09 3.54 13.98
CA MET A 7 -46.75 3.01 14.24
C MET A 7 -45.83 3.14 13.02
N ILE A 8 -46.35 2.90 11.82
CA ILE A 8 -45.56 3.04 10.58
C ILE A 8 -45.13 4.49 10.36
N CYS A 9 -46.03 5.46 10.57
CA CYS A 9 -45.67 6.88 10.46
C CYS A 9 -44.59 7.28 11.46
N LEU A 10 -44.68 6.82 12.72
CA LEU A 10 -43.66 7.09 13.73
C LEU A 10 -42.31 6.48 13.37
N PHE A 11 -42.30 5.28 12.78
CA PHE A 11 -41.07 4.63 12.34
C PHE A 11 -40.38 5.36 11.18
N ILE A 12 -41.17 5.87 10.22
CA ILE A 12 -40.64 6.66 9.09
C ILE A 12 -40.05 7.98 9.58
N ILE A 13 -40.73 8.67 10.51
CA ILE A 13 -40.24 9.93 11.09
C ILE A 13 -38.94 9.68 11.88
N ALA A 14 -38.88 8.60 12.66
CA ALA A 14 -37.65 8.22 13.36
C ALA A 14 -36.50 7.97 12.37
N LEU A 15 -36.73 7.23 11.29
CA LEU A 15 -35.71 6.97 10.26
C LEU A 15 -35.19 8.25 9.60
N LEU A 16 -36.07 9.22 9.30
CA LEU A 16 -35.70 10.51 8.72
C LEU A 16 -34.81 11.33 9.67
N THR A 17 -35.09 11.29 10.98
CA THR A 17 -34.25 11.99 11.98
C THR A 17 -32.88 11.33 12.20
N PHE A 18 -32.75 10.02 11.97
CA PHE A 18 -31.44 9.35 11.99
C PHE A 18 -30.61 9.69 10.73
N ALA A 19 -31.26 9.77 9.56
CA ALA A 19 -30.57 10.11 8.32
C ALA A 19 -30.03 11.55 8.30
N SER A 20 -30.73 12.51 8.93
CA SER A 20 -30.28 13.91 8.99
C SER A 20 -29.10 14.16 9.93
N ASN A 21 -28.78 13.20 10.81
CA ASN A 21 -27.66 13.29 11.76
C ASN A 21 -26.46 12.43 11.34
N MET A 22 -26.50 11.80 10.16
CA MET A 22 -25.30 11.17 9.63
C MET A 22 -24.31 12.27 9.21
N PRO A 23 -23.09 12.30 9.76
CA PRO A 23 -22.07 13.21 9.28
C PRO A 23 -21.87 12.96 7.78
N LEU A 24 -21.89 14.03 6.99
CA LEU A 24 -21.62 13.95 5.56
C LEU A 24 -20.16 13.50 5.40
N VAL A 25 -19.95 12.21 5.16
CA VAL A 25 -18.62 11.66 4.81
C VAL A 25 -18.31 12.16 3.41
N HIS A 26 -17.69 13.34 3.35
CA HIS A 26 -16.99 13.75 2.15
C HIS A 26 -15.74 12.88 2.05
N ALA A 27 -15.58 12.17 0.95
CA ALA A 27 -14.26 11.74 0.52
C ALA A 27 -13.48 13.00 0.16
N GLU A 28 -12.88 13.65 1.15
CA GLU A 28 -11.93 14.73 0.91
C GLU A 28 -10.77 14.12 0.13
N SER A 29 -10.63 14.53 -1.14
CA SER A 29 -9.38 14.40 -1.87
C SER A 29 -8.34 15.19 -1.09
N ARG A 30 -7.58 14.51 -0.23
CA ARG A 30 -6.56 15.17 0.60
C ARG A 30 -5.60 15.92 -0.34
N PRO A 31 -5.40 17.23 -0.14
CA PRO A 31 -4.40 17.97 -0.89
C PRO A 31 -3.03 17.32 -0.61
N LYS A 32 -2.24 17.15 -1.68
CA LYS A 32 -0.89 16.57 -1.64
C LYS A 32 -0.12 17.03 -0.40
N HIS A 33 0.24 16.05 0.43
CA HIS A 33 0.79 16.21 1.77
C HIS A 33 1.92 17.24 1.85
N LYS A 34 1.77 18.24 2.72
CA LYS A 34 2.90 18.91 3.38
C LYS A 34 3.28 18.06 4.59
N HIS A 35 4.52 17.59 4.60
CA HIS A 35 5.17 16.74 5.60
C HIS A 35 4.89 17.14 7.07
N ASP A 36 3.92 16.48 7.70
CA ASP A 36 3.86 16.32 9.17
C ASP A 36 3.21 14.96 9.56
N SER A 37 3.32 13.96 8.67
CA SER A 37 2.59 12.66 8.71
C SER A 37 3.35 11.50 9.33
N LYS A 38 4.59 11.70 9.81
CA LYS A 38 5.55 10.59 10.04
C LYS A 38 5.00 9.42 10.86
N GLY A 39 4.21 9.64 11.90
CA GLY A 39 3.67 8.53 12.72
C GLY A 39 2.59 7.69 12.00
N MET A 40 1.69 8.30 11.25
CA MET A 40 0.60 7.59 10.56
C MET A 40 1.11 6.93 9.28
N GLU A 41 2.04 7.59 8.59
CA GLU A 41 2.78 7.05 7.45
C GLU A 41 3.60 5.82 7.87
N GLN A 42 4.35 5.90 8.97
CA GLN A 42 5.08 4.76 9.53
C GLN A 42 4.17 3.58 9.91
N ALA A 43 2.96 3.82 10.44
CA ALA A 43 2.02 2.75 10.75
C ALA A 43 1.51 2.04 9.48
N SER A 44 1.22 2.82 8.43
CA SER A 44 0.84 2.28 7.12
C SER A 44 2.00 1.51 6.47
N ASP A 45 3.20 2.07 6.49
CA ASP A 45 4.41 1.43 5.98
C ASP A 45 4.68 0.11 6.70
N GLN A 46 4.58 0.10 8.03
CA GLN A 46 4.76 -1.10 8.84
C GLN A 46 3.74 -2.19 8.50
N LEU A 47 2.49 -1.81 8.19
CA LEU A 47 1.48 -2.75 7.73
C LEU A 47 1.91 -3.39 6.40
N TYR A 48 2.32 -2.57 5.42
CA TYR A 48 2.78 -3.10 4.13
C TYR A 48 4.03 -3.97 4.27
N LEU A 49 5.01 -3.56 5.07
CA LEU A 49 6.19 -4.35 5.37
C LEU A 49 5.81 -5.70 5.98
N THR A 50 4.87 -5.73 6.93
CA THR A 50 4.40 -6.98 7.55
C THR A 50 3.72 -7.90 6.53
N LEU A 51 2.90 -7.33 5.64
CA LEU A 51 2.19 -8.11 4.61
C LEU A 51 3.13 -8.65 3.51
N PHE A 52 4.25 -7.97 3.26
CA PHE A 52 5.19 -8.30 2.18
C PHE A 52 6.53 -8.85 2.67
N ASP A 53 6.74 -8.99 3.97
CA ASP A 53 8.03 -9.36 4.59
C ASP A 53 8.70 -10.55 3.90
N GLN A 54 7.98 -11.67 3.80
CA GLN A 54 8.48 -12.86 3.14
C GLN A 54 8.83 -12.63 1.66
N ARG A 55 8.02 -11.86 0.92
CA ARG A 55 8.27 -11.57 -0.50
C ARG A 55 9.46 -10.64 -0.70
N ILE A 56 9.64 -9.68 0.20
CA ILE A 56 10.81 -8.78 0.23
C ILE A 56 12.06 -9.61 0.50
N HIS A 57 12.02 -10.45 1.54
CA HIS A 57 13.12 -11.34 1.89
C HIS A 57 13.49 -12.27 0.73
N ASP A 58 12.51 -12.96 0.15
CA ASP A 58 12.72 -13.86 -0.98
C ASP A 58 13.31 -13.13 -2.20
N ALA A 59 12.87 -11.90 -2.47
CA ALA A 59 13.39 -11.10 -3.59
C ALA A 59 14.86 -10.72 -3.37
N VAL A 60 15.20 -10.24 -2.17
CA VAL A 60 16.58 -9.84 -1.81
C VAL A 60 17.51 -11.05 -1.79
N THR A 61 17.10 -12.13 -1.13
CA THR A 61 17.89 -13.38 -1.06
C THR A 61 18.09 -13.99 -2.44
N ASN A 62 17.08 -13.97 -3.32
CA ASN A 62 17.25 -14.43 -4.70
C ASN A 62 18.22 -13.57 -5.51
N TYR A 63 18.21 -12.25 -5.33
CA TYR A 63 19.13 -11.35 -6.03
C TYR A 63 20.58 -11.59 -5.62
N TYR A 64 20.85 -11.63 -4.31
CA TYR A 64 22.19 -11.85 -3.78
C TYR A 64 22.64 -13.32 -3.80
N LYS A 65 21.69 -14.26 -3.95
CA LYS A 65 21.89 -15.70 -3.83
C LYS A 65 22.55 -16.09 -2.50
N ASP A 66 22.15 -15.42 -1.42
CA ASP A 66 22.80 -15.51 -0.11
C ASP A 66 21.80 -15.25 1.01
N ASP A 67 21.61 -16.24 1.88
CA ASP A 67 20.67 -16.17 3.01
C ASP A 67 21.22 -15.33 4.19
N SER A 68 22.50 -14.94 4.14
CA SER A 68 23.14 -14.13 5.20
C SER A 68 22.92 -12.62 5.05
N ILE A 69 22.13 -12.20 4.06
CA ILE A 69 21.83 -10.79 3.83
C ILE A 69 20.91 -10.26 4.92
N ARG A 70 21.32 -9.11 5.49
CA ARG A 70 20.50 -8.37 6.46
C ARG A 70 19.88 -7.16 5.78
N MET A 71 18.59 -6.96 6.01
CA MET A 71 17.83 -5.81 5.52
C MET A 71 17.56 -4.84 6.68
N GLN A 72 17.62 -3.54 6.41
CA GLN A 72 17.25 -2.47 7.34
C GLN A 72 16.48 -1.38 6.61
N TYR A 73 15.71 -0.59 7.36
CA TYR A 73 14.90 0.51 6.84
C TYR A 73 15.34 1.83 7.47
N ASN A 74 15.50 2.87 6.66
CA ASN A 74 15.91 4.19 7.13
C ASN A 74 14.70 5.11 7.34
N TRP A 75 14.03 4.93 8.48
CA TRP A 75 12.81 5.67 8.85
C TRP A 75 12.98 7.18 9.07
N TRP A 76 14.22 7.65 9.17
CA TRP A 76 14.53 9.00 9.62
C TRP A 76 15.05 9.91 8.52
N ASP A 77 15.51 9.34 7.40
CA ASP A 77 15.97 10.11 6.25
C ASP A 77 14.78 10.74 5.52
N LYS A 78 14.95 11.99 5.10
CA LYS A 78 13.90 12.79 4.46
C LYS A 78 13.83 12.55 2.95
N ASN A 79 14.88 11.95 2.38
CA ASN A 79 14.96 11.62 0.95
C ASN A 79 14.85 10.10 0.73
N TYR A 80 14.30 9.38 1.72
CA TYR A 80 14.19 7.94 1.73
C TYR A 80 12.76 7.55 2.12
N ASP A 81 12.02 7.05 1.14
CA ASP A 81 10.69 6.51 1.37
C ASP A 81 10.80 4.99 1.53
N VAL A 82 10.43 4.49 2.71
CA VAL A 82 10.49 3.06 3.03
C VAL A 82 9.49 2.28 2.19
N VAL A 83 8.28 2.83 2.07
CA VAL A 83 7.22 2.31 1.22
C VAL A 83 6.66 3.48 0.39
N GLU A 84 6.54 3.26 -0.92
CA GLU A 84 5.79 4.13 -1.81
C GLU A 84 4.64 3.32 -2.41
N VAL A 85 3.43 3.88 -2.36
CA VAL A 85 2.22 3.23 -2.89
C VAL A 85 1.59 4.14 -3.94
N ASP A 86 1.49 3.64 -5.17
CA ASP A 86 0.68 4.24 -6.22
C ASP A 86 -0.61 3.43 -6.39
N GLN A 87 -1.73 4.15 -6.49
CA GLN A 87 -3.05 3.56 -6.73
C GLN A 87 -3.57 3.96 -8.11
N SER A 88 -4.20 3.02 -8.81
CA SER A 88 -4.90 3.35 -10.05
C SER A 88 -6.17 4.15 -9.77
N GLU A 89 -6.34 5.26 -10.48
CA GLU A 89 -7.48 6.16 -10.35
C GLU A 89 -8.03 6.52 -11.74
N LYS A 90 -9.19 7.19 -11.78
CA LYS A 90 -9.80 7.60 -13.05
C LYS A 90 -8.85 8.55 -13.80
N GLY A 91 -8.36 8.11 -14.96
CA GLY A 91 -7.38 8.86 -15.77
C GLY A 91 -5.92 8.52 -15.46
N HIS A 92 -5.65 7.67 -14.46
CA HIS A 92 -4.33 7.16 -14.13
C HIS A 92 -4.37 5.64 -13.96
N ILE A 93 -4.09 4.93 -15.05
CA ILE A 93 -4.02 3.48 -15.07
C ILE A 93 -2.57 3.05 -14.82
N LEU A 94 -2.36 2.21 -13.82
CA LEU A 94 -1.04 1.65 -13.54
C LEU A 94 -0.76 0.49 -14.49
N GLU A 95 -0.13 0.79 -15.62
CA GLU A 95 0.30 -0.20 -16.60
C GLU A 95 1.79 -0.48 -16.49
N TYR A 96 2.14 -1.74 -16.21
CA TYR A 96 3.54 -2.19 -16.18
C TYR A 96 3.83 -3.24 -17.24
N PRO A 97 4.99 -3.18 -17.91
CA PRO A 97 5.44 -4.24 -18.79
C PRO A 97 5.81 -5.47 -17.95
N TYR A 98 5.10 -6.57 -18.14
CA TYR A 98 5.40 -7.84 -17.47
C TYR A 98 5.37 -8.98 -18.48
N LYS A 99 6.50 -9.68 -18.65
CA LYS A 99 6.71 -10.75 -19.64
C LYS A 99 6.33 -10.32 -21.07
N GLY A 100 6.73 -9.11 -21.47
CA GLY A 100 6.49 -8.58 -22.82
C GLY A 100 5.06 -8.13 -23.10
N LYS A 101 4.17 -8.11 -22.11
CA LYS A 101 2.81 -7.58 -22.23
C LYS A 101 2.56 -6.50 -21.18
N LYS A 102 1.82 -5.45 -21.54
CA LYS A 102 1.33 -4.49 -20.55
C LYS A 102 0.24 -5.14 -19.71
N GLN A 103 0.31 -4.95 -18.40
CA GLN A 103 -0.69 -5.43 -17.46
C GLN A 103 -1.11 -4.30 -16.54
N GLN A 104 -2.40 -4.27 -16.21
CA GLN A 104 -2.99 -3.25 -15.35
C GLN A 104 -2.98 -3.72 -13.90
N PHE A 105 -2.65 -2.82 -12.99
CA PHE A 105 -2.60 -3.07 -11.56
C PHE A 105 -3.51 -2.09 -10.82
N ALA A 106 -4.15 -2.56 -9.76
CA ALA A 106 -4.92 -1.69 -8.87
C ALA A 106 -3.98 -0.84 -8.00
N PHE A 107 -2.87 -1.45 -7.57
CA PHE A 107 -1.83 -0.79 -6.79
C PHE A 107 -0.44 -1.23 -7.27
N THR A 108 0.52 -0.33 -7.18
CA THR A 108 1.94 -0.67 -7.16
C THR A 108 2.56 -0.21 -5.86
N ILE A 109 3.32 -1.10 -5.22
CA ILE A 109 3.98 -0.86 -3.95
C ILE A 109 5.47 -1.05 -4.17
N LYS A 110 6.25 0.00 -3.93
CA LYS A 110 7.71 -0.02 -3.99
C LYS A 110 8.25 0.01 -2.57
N PHE A 111 9.10 -0.95 -2.24
CA PHE A 111 9.81 -1.05 -0.98
C PHE A 111 11.25 -0.66 -1.18
N THR A 112 11.78 0.20 -0.32
CA THR A 112 13.20 0.56 -0.31
C THR A 112 13.86 -0.04 0.93
N VAL A 113 14.90 -0.86 0.73
CA VAL A 113 15.65 -1.52 1.79
C VAL A 113 17.14 -1.18 1.71
N LEU A 114 17.79 -1.05 2.86
CA LEU A 114 19.25 -1.04 2.97
C LEU A 114 19.74 -2.47 3.19
N THR A 115 20.66 -2.93 2.36
CA THR A 115 21.19 -4.29 2.45
C THR A 115 22.62 -4.34 2.93
N TYR A 116 22.91 -5.37 3.72
CA TYR A 116 24.19 -5.59 4.37
C TYR A 116 24.60 -7.05 4.27
N LYS A 117 25.90 -7.28 4.08
CA LYS A 117 26.52 -8.59 4.30
C LYS A 117 27.37 -8.51 5.56
N ASN A 118 27.00 -9.28 6.58
CA ASN A 118 27.52 -9.12 7.95
C ASN A 118 27.28 -7.69 8.47
N THR A 119 28.34 -6.88 8.53
CA THR A 119 28.32 -5.45 8.92
C THR A 119 28.63 -4.52 7.76
N LYS A 120 28.95 -5.06 6.57
CA LYS A 120 29.33 -4.27 5.40
C LYS A 120 28.07 -3.86 4.62
N PRO A 121 27.81 -2.56 4.44
CA PRO A 121 26.71 -2.12 3.59
C PRO A 121 26.98 -2.48 2.13
N LEU A 122 25.96 -2.99 1.44
CA LEU A 122 25.99 -3.30 0.02
C LEU A 122 25.39 -2.18 -0.81
N GLY A 123 24.33 -1.56 -0.31
CA GLY A 123 23.66 -0.45 -0.97
C GLY A 123 22.21 -0.33 -0.56
N THR A 124 21.43 0.25 -1.46
CA THR A 124 19.98 0.40 -1.34
C THR A 124 19.32 -0.41 -2.44
N ASP A 125 18.39 -1.28 -2.10
CA ASP A 125 17.58 -2.01 -3.05
C ASP A 125 16.16 -1.47 -3.08
N SER A 126 15.58 -1.44 -4.27
CA SER A 126 14.17 -1.11 -4.49
C SER A 126 13.46 -2.31 -5.08
N ILE A 127 12.38 -2.76 -4.43
CA ILE A 127 11.56 -3.89 -4.88
C ILE A 127 10.15 -3.40 -5.15
N THR A 128 9.67 -3.57 -6.38
CA THR A 128 8.33 -3.12 -6.78
C THR A 128 7.40 -4.30 -6.99
N PHE A 129 6.25 -4.29 -6.33
CA PHE A 129 5.18 -5.26 -6.51
C PHE A 129 3.92 -4.61 -7.09
N GLY A 130 3.25 -5.31 -7.98
CA GLY A 130 1.95 -4.95 -8.53
C GLY A 130 0.86 -5.85 -7.95
N ILE A 131 -0.25 -5.25 -7.58
CA ILE A 131 -1.42 -5.93 -7.04
C ILE A 131 -2.55 -5.88 -8.06
N GLN A 132 -3.08 -7.04 -8.42
CA GLN A 132 -4.24 -7.20 -9.30
C GLN A 132 -5.38 -7.88 -8.54
N HIS A 133 -6.60 -7.48 -8.85
CA HIS A 133 -7.76 -8.26 -8.46
C HIS A 133 -7.92 -9.44 -9.43
N ASP A 134 -8.03 -10.64 -8.89
CA ASP A 134 -8.29 -11.87 -9.62
C ASP A 134 -9.65 -12.40 -9.13
N SER A 135 -10.66 -12.43 -10.00
CA SER A 135 -12.04 -12.75 -9.61
C SER A 135 -12.19 -14.12 -8.96
N ASP A 136 -11.28 -15.04 -9.27
CA ASP A 136 -11.40 -16.45 -8.88
C ASP A 136 -10.45 -16.81 -7.73
N MET A 137 -9.36 -16.05 -7.57
CA MET A 137 -8.30 -16.32 -6.59
C MET A 137 -8.07 -15.18 -5.58
N GLY A 138 -8.88 -14.12 -5.61
CA GLY A 138 -8.80 -12.97 -4.72
C GLY A 138 -7.75 -11.94 -5.16
N VAL A 139 -6.65 -11.82 -4.43
CA VAL A 139 -5.62 -10.81 -4.70
C VAL A 139 -4.38 -11.48 -5.29
N LYS A 140 -3.96 -11.01 -6.48
CA LYS A 140 -2.75 -11.49 -7.16
C LYS A 140 -1.64 -10.47 -7.04
N ILE A 141 -0.55 -10.88 -6.40
CA ILE A 141 0.66 -10.07 -6.23
C ILE A 141 1.71 -10.54 -7.23
N LYS A 142 2.33 -9.59 -7.95
CA LYS A 142 3.41 -9.86 -8.91
C LYS A 142 4.60 -8.96 -8.61
N MET A 143 5.80 -9.51 -8.57
CA MET A 143 7.02 -8.72 -8.57
C MET A 143 7.23 -8.11 -9.95
N LEU A 144 7.31 -6.79 -10.02
CA LEU A 144 7.43 -6.01 -11.25
C LEU A 144 8.89 -5.64 -11.56
N GLY A 145 9.69 -5.41 -10.53
CA GLY A 145 11.09 -5.01 -10.69
C GLY A 145 11.91 -5.14 -9.41
N TYR A 146 13.23 -5.19 -9.60
CA TYR A 146 14.24 -5.14 -8.56
C TYR A 146 15.40 -4.29 -9.06
N ASP A 147 15.73 -3.24 -8.32
CA ASP A 147 16.81 -2.31 -8.67
C ASP A 147 17.79 -2.18 -7.52
N HIS A 148 19.06 -2.53 -7.77
CA HIS A 148 20.15 -2.37 -6.80
C HIS A 148 20.93 -1.08 -7.06
N HIS A 149 21.05 -0.24 -6.04
CA HIS A 149 21.86 0.97 -6.05
C HIS A 149 23.07 0.76 -5.12
N PRO A 150 24.27 0.51 -5.67
CA PRO A 150 25.44 0.25 -4.84
C PRO A 150 25.82 1.49 -4.03
N LYS A 151 26.34 1.26 -2.84
CA LYS A 151 26.89 2.34 -2.03
C LYS A 151 28.11 2.96 -2.74
N LYS A 152 28.10 4.28 -2.94
CA LYS A 152 29.24 5.05 -3.44
C LYS A 152 30.40 5.08 -2.45
#